data_AF-A0A7C1EXG5-F1
#
_entry.id   AF-A0A7C1EXG5-F1
#
_cell.length_a   1.000
_cell.length_b   1.000
_cell.length_c   1.000
_cell.angle_alpha   90.00
_cell.angle_beta   90.00
_cell.angle_gamma   90.00
#
_symmetry.space_group_name_H-M   'P 1'
#
loop_
_entity.id
_entity.type
_entity.pdbx_description
1 polymer ?
#
loop_
_entity_poly.entity_id
_entity_poly.type
_entity_poly.pdbx_seq_one_letter_code
_entity_poly.pdbx_strand_id
1 'polypeptide(L)'
;MTFPLTPDYQLFLLPARNALEAAEWGAAAMEYAAFYPDVHFSRDPARVDWRGYRHVTIVNPGFWPEDLPLQIKQANPQAELDFITVEAPGALQTILNARTFTGERYGPQVVFDWQAVWPLGRALVGLHGRSDGELQEADFGILQRARVEALKILSYATMNSVTRARAVNPEMFFLIRAFQPFGDGRVITPEEFYEFTFRDVARLYDADPALRYIELHNEPNLRGEGFGASWRDGREFGEWFLRVRDLYRARFPEAKFGFPGLSPGASSEAGGRFDSEVFLAQAEFAAREADWIGVHAYWVNERELADEREGFGFVRYRNRFPDKLLFITEFGNPEQPKNVVAEQYVRYYNALRRVPGLGGAFAYVVSTSSTVESPRWAWRDESGADVGIADIVGRRE
;
A
#
# COMPACT_ATOMS: atom_id res chain seq x y z
N MET A 1 15.01 -38.97 18.35
CA MET A 1 13.94 -38.69 19.32
C MET A 1 13.41 -37.30 19.00
N THR A 2 12.23 -37.21 18.40
CA THR A 2 11.53 -35.94 18.17
C THR A 2 10.88 -35.52 19.48
N PHE A 3 11.35 -34.43 20.08
CA PHE A 3 10.65 -33.80 21.20
C PHE A 3 9.22 -33.46 20.75
N PRO A 4 8.18 -33.69 21.57
CA PRO A 4 6.85 -33.19 21.24
C PRO A 4 6.94 -31.67 21.07
N LEU A 5 6.37 -31.16 19.98
CA LEU A 5 6.25 -29.72 19.75
C LEU A 5 5.58 -29.13 20.99
N THR A 6 6.27 -28.24 21.69
CA THR A 6 5.67 -27.43 22.75
C THR A 6 4.40 -26.78 22.21
N PRO A 7 3.31 -26.72 22.98
CA PRO A 7 2.10 -26.01 22.54
C PRO A 7 2.46 -24.57 22.17
N ASP A 8 1.86 -24.06 21.10
CA ASP A 8 2.10 -22.70 20.60
C ASP A 8 1.36 -21.66 21.45
N TYR A 9 1.78 -21.54 22.72
CA TYR A 9 1.27 -20.56 23.66
C TYR A 9 1.72 -19.16 23.27
N GLN A 10 0.77 -18.22 23.27
CA GLN A 10 1.00 -16.80 23.07
C GLN A 10 0.75 -16.04 24.37
N LEU A 11 1.66 -15.15 24.76
CA LEU A 11 1.47 -14.23 25.86
C LEU A 11 1.31 -12.80 25.36
N PHE A 12 0.26 -12.12 25.78
CA PHE A 12 0.12 -10.67 25.66
C PHE A 12 0.60 -9.96 26.92
N LEU A 13 1.51 -9.01 26.75
CA LEU A 13 1.86 -8.03 27.77
C LEU A 13 1.02 -6.78 27.56
N LEU A 14 0.05 -6.56 28.46
CA LEU A 14 -0.92 -5.46 28.37
C LEU A 14 -0.47 -4.28 29.26
N PRO A 15 -0.40 -3.05 28.73
CA PRO A 15 0.18 -1.90 29.41
C PRO A 15 -0.80 -1.31 30.43
N ALA A 16 -0.93 -1.97 31.58
CA ALA A 16 -1.87 -1.61 32.64
C ALA A 16 -1.19 -1.36 33.98
N ARG A 17 -1.38 -0.16 34.53
CA ARG A 17 -0.83 0.28 35.83
C ARG A 17 -1.66 -0.20 37.00
N ASN A 18 -2.95 -0.43 36.76
CA ASN A 18 -3.93 -0.79 37.79
C ASN A 18 -4.94 -1.81 37.25
N ALA A 19 -5.84 -2.28 38.12
CA ALA A 19 -6.83 -3.30 37.77
C ALA A 19 -7.89 -2.82 36.77
N LEU A 20 -8.24 -1.53 36.80
CA LEU A 20 -9.22 -0.95 35.88
C LEU A 20 -8.68 -0.92 34.46
N GLU A 21 -7.48 -0.37 34.27
CA GLU A 21 -6.79 -0.37 32.97
C GLU A 21 -6.58 -1.80 32.46
N ALA A 22 -6.22 -2.74 33.35
CA ALA A 22 -6.05 -4.15 32.97
C ALA A 22 -7.35 -4.76 32.43
N ALA A 23 -8.50 -4.39 33.00
CA ALA A 23 -9.79 -4.83 32.51
C ALA A 23 -10.12 -4.23 31.14
N GLU A 24 -9.80 -2.96 30.89
CA GLU A 24 -10.02 -2.30 29.59
C GLU A 24 -9.15 -2.91 28.48
N TRP A 25 -7.84 -3.05 28.73
CA TRP A 25 -6.93 -3.69 27.78
C TRP A 25 -7.26 -5.17 27.58
N GLY A 26 -7.64 -5.88 28.64
CA GLY A 26 -8.10 -7.26 28.56
C GLY A 26 -9.34 -7.38 27.68
N ALA A 27 -10.36 -6.55 27.93
CA ALA A 27 -11.60 -6.51 27.14
C ALA A 27 -11.33 -6.27 25.64
N ALA A 28 -10.40 -5.37 25.32
CA ALA A 28 -9.98 -5.11 23.94
C ALA A 28 -9.36 -6.33 23.24
N ALA A 29 -8.80 -7.28 23.98
CA ALA A 29 -8.17 -8.48 23.44
C ALA A 29 -8.99 -9.77 23.64
N MET A 30 -10.14 -9.70 24.32
CA MET A 30 -10.94 -10.87 24.66
C MET A 30 -11.46 -11.61 23.43
N GLU A 31 -11.94 -10.89 22.42
CA GLU A 31 -12.47 -11.51 21.19
C GLU A 31 -11.37 -12.28 20.44
N TYR A 32 -10.17 -11.71 20.38
CA TYR A 32 -9.00 -12.35 19.81
C TYR A 32 -8.59 -13.61 20.58
N ALA A 33 -8.56 -13.57 21.91
CA ALA A 33 -8.26 -14.75 22.72
C ALA A 33 -9.37 -15.81 22.72
N ALA A 34 -10.61 -15.43 22.40
CA ALA A 34 -11.69 -16.39 22.17
C ALA A 34 -11.53 -17.08 20.81
N PHE A 35 -10.96 -16.39 19.82
CA PHE A 35 -10.74 -16.92 18.47
C PHE A 35 -9.50 -17.82 18.37
N TYR A 36 -8.38 -17.40 18.98
CA TYR A 36 -7.15 -18.18 19.02
C TYR A 36 -7.01 -18.91 20.35
N PRO A 37 -6.81 -20.25 20.35
CA PRO A 37 -6.56 -20.96 21.59
C PRO A 37 -5.23 -20.51 22.22
N ASP A 38 -5.02 -20.85 23.49
CA ASP A 38 -3.70 -20.76 24.13
C ASP A 38 -3.12 -19.33 24.18
N VAL A 39 -3.98 -18.31 24.20
CA VAL A 39 -3.63 -16.91 24.40
C VAL A 39 -3.77 -16.55 25.89
N HIS A 40 -2.66 -16.14 26.49
CA HIS A 40 -2.59 -15.71 27.88
C HIS A 40 -2.31 -14.20 27.96
N PHE A 41 -2.65 -13.61 29.10
CA PHE A 41 -2.43 -12.18 29.36
C PHE A 41 -1.63 -11.98 30.64
N SER A 42 -0.70 -11.03 30.63
CA SER A 42 -0.03 -10.54 31.82
C SER A 42 0.15 -9.02 31.74
N ARG A 43 0.20 -8.40 32.92
CA ARG A 43 0.61 -7.00 33.10
C ARG A 43 1.89 -6.86 33.92
N ASP A 44 2.42 -7.99 34.39
CA ASP A 44 3.57 -8.06 35.28
C ASP A 44 4.60 -9.03 34.68
N PRO A 45 5.54 -8.52 33.85
CA PRO A 45 6.54 -9.37 33.20
C PRO A 45 7.44 -10.09 34.22
N ALA A 46 7.63 -9.55 35.44
CA ALA A 46 8.48 -10.18 36.44
C ALA A 46 7.92 -11.50 37.00
N ARG A 47 6.63 -11.77 36.78
CA ARG A 47 5.95 -13.00 37.23
C ARG A 47 5.76 -14.03 36.13
N VAL A 48 6.20 -13.75 34.92
CA VAL A 48 6.01 -14.62 33.77
C VAL A 48 7.10 -15.69 33.72
N ASP A 49 6.72 -16.96 33.58
CA ASP A 49 7.65 -18.02 33.18
C ASP A 49 7.78 -18.06 31.65
N TRP A 50 8.76 -17.31 31.11
CA TRP A 50 8.95 -17.09 29.66
C TRP A 50 9.17 -18.38 28.86
N ARG A 51 9.62 -19.45 29.51
CA ARG A 51 9.86 -20.76 28.87
C ARG A 51 8.57 -21.43 28.38
N GLY A 52 7.42 -20.99 28.90
CA GLY A 52 6.11 -21.50 28.51
C GLY A 52 5.57 -20.92 27.21
N TYR A 53 6.18 -19.88 26.63
CA TYR A 53 5.59 -19.12 25.53
C TYR A 53 6.47 -19.14 24.29
N ARG A 54 5.93 -19.63 23.18
CA ARG A 54 6.60 -19.54 21.88
C ARG A 54 6.47 -18.14 21.29
N HIS A 55 5.35 -17.45 21.56
CA HIS A 55 5.11 -16.09 21.08
C HIS A 55 4.83 -15.14 22.23
N VAL A 56 5.43 -13.95 22.18
CA VAL A 56 5.16 -12.88 23.14
C VAL A 56 4.79 -11.61 22.39
N THR A 57 3.55 -11.17 22.55
CA THR A 57 3.03 -9.91 22.02
C THR A 57 3.21 -8.81 23.06
N ILE A 58 4.01 -7.80 22.74
CA ILE A 58 4.26 -6.62 23.58
C ILE A 58 3.39 -5.48 23.08
N VAL A 59 2.33 -5.16 23.83
CA VAL A 59 1.46 -4.02 23.53
C VAL A 59 2.04 -2.78 24.17
N ASN A 60 2.10 -1.69 23.40
CA ASN A 60 2.74 -0.42 23.76
C ASN A 60 4.18 -0.63 24.28
N PRO A 61 5.16 -0.92 23.40
CA PRO A 61 6.53 -1.20 23.83
C PRO A 61 7.14 -0.10 24.71
N GLY A 62 6.79 1.17 24.48
CA GLY A 62 7.24 2.31 25.29
C GLY A 62 6.68 2.36 26.72
N PHE A 63 5.70 1.51 27.06
CA PHE A 63 5.20 1.36 28.44
C PHE A 63 6.15 0.53 29.33
N TRP A 64 6.97 -0.33 28.71
CA TRP A 64 7.79 -1.32 29.40
C TRP A 64 9.25 -0.85 29.51
N PRO A 65 10.05 -1.45 30.42
CA PRO A 65 11.49 -1.25 30.41
C PRO A 65 12.10 -1.57 29.04
N GLU A 66 13.03 -0.73 28.57
CA GLU A 66 13.63 -0.86 27.23
C GLU A 66 14.34 -2.21 27.02
N ASP A 67 14.82 -2.83 28.10
CA ASP A 67 15.53 -4.10 28.09
C ASP A 67 14.62 -5.34 28.20
N LEU A 68 13.29 -5.16 28.32
CA LEU A 68 12.34 -6.26 28.44
C LEU A 68 12.45 -7.30 27.31
N PRO A 69 12.54 -6.92 26.00
CA PRO A 69 12.75 -7.90 24.92
C PRO A 69 14.00 -8.75 25.11
N LEU A 70 15.09 -8.15 25.62
CA LEU A 70 16.33 -8.87 25.91
C LEU A 70 16.14 -9.85 27.07
N GLN A 71 15.44 -9.46 28.14
CA GLN A 71 15.14 -10.34 29.27
C GLN A 71 14.32 -11.56 28.83
N ILE A 72 13.29 -11.35 27.99
CA ILE A 72 12.47 -12.43 27.42
C ILE A 72 13.36 -13.39 26.61
N LYS A 73 14.20 -12.86 25.72
CA LYS A 73 15.10 -13.67 24.87
C LYS A 73 16.18 -14.40 25.67
N GLN A 74 16.67 -13.84 26.78
CA GLN A 74 17.61 -14.53 27.65
C GLN A 74 16.96 -15.70 28.40
N ALA A 75 15.71 -15.53 28.86
CA ALA A 75 14.95 -16.57 29.53
C ALA A 75 14.39 -17.63 28.56
N ASN A 76 14.08 -17.24 27.33
CA ASN A 76 13.62 -18.10 26.26
C ASN A 76 14.15 -17.62 24.89
N PRO A 77 15.32 -18.13 24.43
CA PRO A 77 15.91 -17.75 23.15
C PRO A 77 15.05 -18.04 21.92
N GLN A 78 14.10 -18.98 22.04
CA GLN A 78 13.21 -19.39 20.95
C GLN A 78 11.92 -18.58 20.89
N ALA A 79 11.66 -17.68 21.86
CA ALA A 79 10.44 -16.87 21.86
C ALA A 79 10.42 -15.90 20.66
N GLU A 80 9.38 -15.94 19.85
CA GLU A 80 9.09 -15.00 18.77
C GLU A 80 8.39 -13.75 19.36
N LEU A 81 8.85 -12.56 18.98
CA LEU A 81 8.36 -11.30 19.57
C LEU A 81 7.52 -10.55 18.55
N ASP A 82 6.30 -10.25 18.95
CA ASP A 82 5.33 -9.48 18.20
C ASP A 82 5.08 -8.15 18.91
N PHE A 83 5.04 -7.04 18.18
CA PHE A 83 4.92 -5.71 18.76
C PHE A 83 3.66 -5.03 18.24
N ILE A 84 2.86 -4.48 19.15
CA ILE A 84 1.68 -3.69 18.81
C ILE A 84 1.82 -2.30 19.41
N THR A 85 2.17 -1.32 18.59
CA THR A 85 2.38 0.08 19.01
C THR A 85 1.04 0.83 19.03
N VAL A 86 0.34 0.76 20.16
CA VAL A 86 -0.92 1.48 20.41
C VAL A 86 -0.96 2.03 21.84
N GLU A 87 -1.55 3.21 22.01
CA GLU A 87 -1.64 3.87 23.32
C GLU A 87 -3.00 3.73 24.00
N ALA A 88 -4.01 3.19 23.29
CA ALA A 88 -5.38 3.05 23.81
C ALA A 88 -5.96 1.65 23.54
N PRO A 89 -6.79 1.10 24.46
CA PRO A 89 -7.44 -0.20 24.28
C PRO A 89 -8.26 -0.32 22.99
N GLY A 90 -9.00 0.72 22.59
CA GLY A 90 -9.79 0.68 21.35
C GLY A 90 -8.96 0.51 20.08
N ALA A 91 -7.73 1.04 20.06
CA ALA A 91 -6.81 0.85 18.95
C ALA A 91 -6.24 -0.58 18.94
N LEU A 92 -5.96 -1.15 20.11
CA LEU A 92 -5.61 -2.58 20.22
C LEU A 92 -6.74 -3.46 19.70
N GLN A 93 -7.98 -3.21 20.14
CA GLN A 93 -9.13 -3.97 19.68
C GLN A 93 -9.29 -3.91 18.16
N THR A 94 -9.06 -2.75 17.54
CA THR A 94 -9.10 -2.61 16.08
C THR A 94 -8.06 -3.50 15.40
N ILE A 95 -6.82 -3.51 15.88
CA ILE A 95 -5.73 -4.34 15.34
C ILE A 95 -6.03 -5.83 15.55
N LEU A 96 -6.51 -6.19 16.74
CA LEU A 96 -6.81 -7.58 17.07
C LEU A 96 -8.03 -8.12 16.34
N ASN A 97 -9.05 -7.29 16.12
CA ASN A 97 -10.19 -7.63 15.28
C ASN A 97 -9.77 -7.82 13.83
N ALA A 98 -8.86 -6.99 13.32
CA ALA A 98 -8.27 -7.22 12.01
C ALA A 98 -7.57 -8.59 11.99
N ARG A 99 -6.67 -8.88 12.94
CA ARG A 99 -5.99 -10.18 13.04
C ARG A 99 -6.95 -11.38 13.09
N THR A 100 -7.96 -11.32 13.94
CA THR A 100 -9.00 -12.36 14.04
C THR A 100 -9.76 -12.53 12.73
N PHE A 101 -10.10 -11.42 12.07
CA PHE A 101 -10.79 -11.44 10.78
C PHE A 101 -9.91 -12.01 9.66
N THR A 102 -8.61 -11.72 9.66
CA THR A 102 -7.65 -12.09 8.61
C THR A 102 -6.99 -13.44 8.86
N GLY A 103 -7.21 -14.05 10.02
CA GLY A 103 -6.58 -15.32 10.40
C GLY A 103 -5.11 -15.16 10.82
N GLU A 104 -4.61 -13.94 10.98
CA GLU A 104 -3.23 -13.63 11.33
C GLU A 104 -3.00 -13.56 12.83
N ARG A 105 -2.56 -14.67 13.42
CA ARG A 105 -2.27 -14.74 14.87
C ARG A 105 -1.12 -13.79 15.29
N TYR A 106 -0.13 -13.56 14.44
CA TYR A 106 1.06 -12.79 14.78
C TYR A 106 1.29 -11.66 13.78
N GLY A 107 1.75 -10.50 14.27
CA GLY A 107 2.15 -9.38 13.41
C GLY A 107 3.54 -9.58 12.80
N PRO A 108 4.00 -8.62 11.98
CA PRO A 108 5.35 -8.60 11.45
C PRO A 108 6.39 -8.65 12.59
N GLN A 109 7.28 -9.64 12.55
CA GLN A 109 8.16 -10.03 13.67
C GLN A 109 9.37 -9.11 13.93
N VAL A 110 9.42 -7.92 13.33
CA VAL A 110 10.53 -6.97 13.51
C VAL A 110 9.98 -5.56 13.57
N VAL A 111 10.47 -4.75 14.51
CA VAL A 111 10.29 -3.29 14.48
C VAL A 111 11.04 -2.79 13.25
N PHE A 112 10.34 -2.70 12.12
CA PHE A 112 10.86 -2.04 10.94
C PHE A 112 10.70 -0.54 11.14
N ASP A 113 11.80 0.21 11.05
CA ASP A 113 11.77 1.66 11.15
C ASP A 113 11.18 2.25 9.86
N TRP A 114 9.85 2.31 9.82
CA TRP A 114 9.10 2.92 8.72
C TRP A 114 9.41 4.39 8.54
N GLN A 115 9.85 5.08 9.59
CA GLN A 115 10.18 6.50 9.52
C GLN A 115 11.50 6.73 8.77
N ALA A 116 12.44 5.78 8.86
CA ALA A 116 13.67 5.82 8.05
C ALA A 116 13.41 5.67 6.54
N VAL A 117 12.38 4.91 6.15
CA VAL A 117 12.06 4.66 4.72
C VAL A 117 11.02 5.64 4.17
N TRP A 118 10.11 6.12 5.04
CA TRP A 118 9.07 7.07 4.69
C TRP A 118 8.89 8.12 5.80
N PRO A 119 9.62 9.25 5.74
CA PRO A 119 9.68 10.23 6.83
C PRO A 119 8.33 10.84 7.23
N LEU A 120 7.35 10.87 6.30
CA LEU A 120 6.02 11.39 6.57
C LEU A 120 5.22 10.49 7.54
N GLY A 121 5.62 9.22 7.70
CA GLY A 121 5.06 8.31 8.70
C GLY A 121 3.57 7.96 8.51
N ARG A 122 2.97 8.37 7.39
CA ARG A 122 1.55 8.16 7.08
C ARG A 122 1.30 8.05 5.58
N ALA A 123 0.21 7.38 5.21
CA ALA A 123 -0.27 7.34 3.83
C ALA A 123 -0.82 8.71 3.40
N LEU A 124 -0.31 9.23 2.28
CA LEU A 124 -0.82 10.45 1.67
C LEU A 124 -2.13 10.21 0.91
N VAL A 125 -3.00 11.22 0.95
CA VAL A 125 -4.21 11.28 0.12
C VAL A 125 -3.82 11.64 -1.30
N GLY A 126 -3.77 10.63 -2.16
CA GLY A 126 -3.29 10.75 -3.52
C GLY A 126 -4.38 10.73 -4.58
N LEU A 127 -4.13 11.34 -5.74
CA LEU A 127 -5.03 11.26 -6.89
C LEU A 127 -4.21 10.96 -8.14
N HIS A 128 -4.72 10.12 -9.03
CA HIS A 128 -4.19 10.06 -10.38
C HIS A 128 -4.52 11.37 -11.10
N GLY A 129 -3.51 11.96 -11.72
CA GLY A 129 -3.68 12.98 -12.73
C GLY A 129 -4.44 12.45 -13.94
N ARG A 130 -4.63 13.28 -14.96
CA ARG A 130 -5.40 12.91 -16.15
C ARG A 130 -4.86 11.61 -16.78
N SER A 131 -5.74 10.68 -17.14
CA SER A 131 -5.30 9.39 -17.71
C SER A 131 -4.79 9.51 -19.15
N ASP A 132 -5.19 10.58 -19.83
CA ASP A 132 -4.86 10.85 -21.23
C ASP A 132 -4.46 12.32 -21.45
N GLY A 133 -3.17 12.58 -21.32
CA GLY A 133 -2.57 13.89 -21.60
C GLY A 133 -2.30 14.72 -20.33
N GLU A 134 -2.07 16.01 -20.56
CA GLU A 134 -1.68 16.97 -19.51
C GLU A 134 -2.87 17.34 -18.62
N LEU A 135 -2.60 17.68 -17.36
CA LEU A 135 -3.61 18.30 -16.48
C LEU A 135 -4.10 19.62 -17.09
N GLN A 136 -5.39 19.85 -16.96
CA GLN A 136 -6.09 21.04 -17.41
C GLN A 136 -6.40 21.94 -16.19
N GLU A 137 -6.78 23.20 -16.46
CA GLU A 137 -7.04 24.16 -15.38
C GLU A 137 -8.08 23.66 -14.37
N ALA A 138 -9.13 22.98 -14.85
CA ALA A 138 -10.19 22.43 -14.02
C ALA A 138 -9.71 21.31 -13.07
N ASP A 139 -8.64 20.57 -13.42
CA ASP A 139 -8.08 19.53 -12.55
C ASP A 139 -7.53 20.14 -11.26
N PHE A 140 -6.88 21.31 -11.33
CA PHE A 140 -6.29 21.94 -10.14
C PHE A 140 -7.35 22.39 -9.13
N GLY A 141 -8.55 22.76 -9.59
CA GLY A 141 -9.69 23.04 -8.72
C GLY A 141 -10.15 21.80 -7.93
N ILE A 142 -10.10 20.62 -8.56
CA ILE A 142 -10.36 19.34 -7.89
C ILE A 142 -9.29 19.06 -6.84
N LEU A 143 -8.01 19.21 -7.20
CA LEU A 143 -6.89 19.00 -6.26
C LEU A 143 -7.03 19.88 -5.01
N GLN A 144 -7.42 21.13 -5.19
CA GLN A 144 -7.59 22.09 -4.10
C GLN A 144 -8.76 21.73 -3.19
N ARG A 145 -9.96 21.50 -3.76
CA ARG A 145 -11.15 21.16 -2.97
C ARG A 145 -10.98 19.84 -2.21
N ALA A 146 -10.39 18.84 -2.87
CA ALA A 146 -10.09 17.56 -2.26
C ALA A 146 -8.88 17.58 -1.32
N ARG A 147 -8.15 18.69 -1.18
CA ARG A 147 -6.96 18.82 -0.34
C ARG A 147 -5.94 17.69 -0.62
N VAL A 148 -5.66 17.45 -1.90
CA VAL A 148 -4.76 16.36 -2.33
C VAL A 148 -3.34 16.59 -1.80
N GLU A 149 -2.72 15.53 -1.28
CA GLU A 149 -1.36 15.54 -0.72
C GLU A 149 -0.34 14.88 -1.67
N ALA A 150 -0.79 13.99 -2.55
CA ALA A 150 0.03 13.27 -3.51
C ALA A 150 -0.60 13.23 -4.90
N LEU A 151 0.19 13.40 -5.95
CA LEU A 151 -0.28 13.33 -7.33
C LEU A 151 0.52 12.30 -8.11
N LYS A 152 -0.18 11.33 -8.69
CA LYS A 152 0.43 10.39 -9.62
C LYS A 152 0.23 10.89 -11.04
N ILE A 153 1.34 11.05 -11.76
CA ILE A 153 1.36 11.61 -13.11
C ILE A 153 1.99 10.62 -14.07
N LEU A 154 1.55 10.63 -15.32
CA LEU A 154 2.20 9.87 -16.39
C LEU A 154 3.50 10.57 -16.81
N SER A 155 4.46 9.80 -17.33
CA SER A 155 5.79 10.33 -17.70
C SER A 155 5.73 11.55 -18.63
N TYR A 156 4.80 11.58 -19.58
CA TYR A 156 4.64 12.69 -20.51
C TYR A 156 4.09 13.98 -19.87
N ALA A 157 3.70 13.98 -18.58
CA ALA A 157 3.26 15.18 -17.88
C ALA A 157 4.37 16.24 -17.80
N THR A 158 4.04 17.51 -17.91
CA THR A 158 5.04 18.59 -17.96
C THR A 158 5.33 19.23 -16.60
N MET A 159 6.42 20.00 -16.52
CA MET A 159 6.71 20.81 -15.33
C MET A 159 5.65 21.89 -15.06
N ASN A 160 4.83 22.25 -16.05
CA ASN A 160 3.70 23.13 -15.82
C ASN A 160 2.67 22.48 -14.88
N SER A 161 2.32 21.21 -15.12
CA SER A 161 1.45 20.43 -14.21
C SER A 161 2.01 20.37 -12.79
N VAL A 162 3.31 20.07 -12.65
CA VAL A 162 3.99 19.99 -11.34
C VAL A 162 3.93 21.35 -10.63
N THR A 163 4.31 22.42 -11.33
CA THR A 163 4.32 23.78 -10.77
C THR A 163 2.92 24.23 -10.34
N ARG A 164 1.91 23.97 -11.17
CA ARG A 164 0.51 24.31 -10.87
C ARG A 164 -0.05 23.49 -9.71
N ALA A 165 0.25 22.19 -9.64
CA ALA A 165 -0.14 21.35 -8.52
C ALA A 165 0.53 21.80 -7.21
N ARG A 166 1.79 22.26 -7.26
CA ARG A 166 2.46 22.84 -6.09
C ARG A 166 1.93 24.21 -5.67
N ALA A 167 1.39 24.99 -6.60
CA ALA A 167 0.67 26.21 -6.26
C ALA A 167 -0.61 25.92 -5.45
N VAL A 168 -1.18 24.71 -5.58
CA VAL A 168 -2.29 24.23 -4.76
C VAL A 168 -1.80 23.70 -3.41
N ASN A 169 -0.75 22.89 -3.41
CA ASN A 169 -0.11 22.35 -2.20
C ASN A 169 1.41 22.36 -2.35
N PRO A 170 2.14 23.26 -1.68
CA PRO A 170 3.60 23.35 -1.81
C PRO A 170 4.35 22.05 -1.48
N GLU A 171 3.78 21.24 -0.59
CA GLU A 171 4.33 19.95 -0.12
C GLU A 171 3.81 18.75 -0.96
N MET A 172 3.21 18.99 -2.13
CA MET A 172 2.67 17.93 -2.98
C MET A 172 3.76 16.90 -3.32
N PHE A 173 3.49 15.65 -2.94
CA PHE A 173 4.30 14.51 -3.37
C PHE A 173 3.95 14.10 -4.80
N PHE A 174 4.94 13.67 -5.59
CA PHE A 174 4.72 13.21 -6.95
C PHE A 174 5.23 11.78 -7.15
N LEU A 175 4.39 10.95 -7.76
CA LEU A 175 4.76 9.62 -8.26
C LEU A 175 4.66 9.65 -9.78
N ILE A 176 5.78 9.41 -10.46
CA ILE A 176 5.85 9.42 -11.92
C ILE A 176 5.69 7.99 -12.42
N ARG A 177 4.70 7.71 -13.26
CA ARG A 177 4.61 6.44 -13.97
C ARG A 177 5.34 6.55 -15.31
N ALA A 178 6.51 5.91 -15.42
CA ALA A 178 7.11 5.64 -16.72
C ALA A 178 6.16 4.72 -17.48
N PHE A 179 5.50 5.25 -18.50
CA PHE A 179 4.36 4.60 -19.12
C PHE A 179 4.45 4.66 -20.63
N GLN A 180 4.26 3.51 -21.25
CA GLN A 180 4.09 3.33 -22.67
C GLN A 180 2.93 2.35 -22.85
N PRO A 181 1.86 2.68 -23.59
CA PRO A 181 0.85 1.70 -23.92
C PRO A 181 1.46 0.60 -24.80
N PHE A 182 1.29 -0.66 -24.40
CA PHE A 182 1.71 -1.82 -25.18
C PHE A 182 0.67 -2.11 -26.25
N GLY A 183 -0.61 -2.12 -25.87
CA GLY A 183 -1.70 -2.55 -26.74
C GLY A 183 -1.67 -4.06 -26.98
N ASP A 184 -2.61 -4.55 -27.77
CA ASP A 184 -2.76 -5.99 -27.97
C ASP A 184 -1.67 -6.57 -28.88
N GLY A 185 -0.85 -7.46 -28.32
CA GLY A 185 0.09 -8.29 -29.08
C GLY A 185 1.42 -7.63 -29.45
N ARG A 186 1.67 -6.38 -29.02
CA ARG A 186 2.95 -5.73 -29.24
C ARG A 186 4.02 -6.31 -28.30
N VAL A 187 5.15 -6.69 -28.87
CA VAL A 187 6.35 -7.07 -28.10
C VAL A 187 7.18 -5.81 -27.90
N ILE A 188 7.47 -5.46 -26.65
CA ILE A 188 8.35 -4.35 -26.28
C ILE A 188 9.44 -4.87 -25.36
N THR A 189 10.69 -4.78 -25.82
CA THR A 189 11.87 -5.12 -25.04
C THR A 189 12.15 -4.08 -23.94
N PRO A 190 12.95 -4.42 -22.91
CA PRO A 190 13.34 -3.45 -21.89
C PRO A 190 13.98 -2.18 -22.45
N GLU A 191 14.86 -2.33 -23.46
CA GLU A 191 15.55 -1.25 -24.12
C GLU A 191 14.58 -0.32 -24.87
N GLU A 192 13.65 -0.89 -25.64
CA GLU A 192 12.63 -0.10 -26.34
C GLU A 192 11.74 0.67 -25.37
N PHE A 193 11.29 0.03 -24.29
CA PHE A 193 10.50 0.71 -23.26
C PHE A 193 11.25 1.90 -22.67
N TYR A 194 12.52 1.69 -22.32
CA TYR A 194 13.40 2.77 -21.84
C TYR A 194 13.52 3.88 -22.89
N GLU A 195 13.78 3.55 -24.16
CA GLU A 195 13.89 4.55 -25.23
C GLU A 195 12.61 5.39 -25.40
N PHE A 196 11.43 4.77 -25.33
CA PHE A 196 10.15 5.47 -25.45
C PHE A 196 9.86 6.42 -24.29
N THR A 197 10.25 6.04 -23.07
CA THR A 197 9.83 6.74 -21.85
C THR A 197 10.92 7.63 -21.25
N PHE A 198 12.18 7.38 -21.57
CA PHE A 198 13.35 8.01 -20.96
C PHE A 198 13.32 9.54 -21.04
N ARG A 199 13.04 10.10 -22.23
CA ARG A 199 13.14 11.56 -22.43
C ARG A 199 12.16 12.32 -21.55
N ASP A 200 10.97 11.77 -21.39
CA ASP A 200 9.91 12.34 -20.59
C ASP A 200 10.19 12.24 -19.09
N VAL A 201 10.66 11.08 -18.63
CA VAL A 201 11.10 10.89 -17.26
C VAL A 201 12.31 11.78 -16.94
N ALA A 202 13.31 11.86 -17.83
CA ALA A 202 14.50 12.71 -17.66
C ALA A 202 14.13 14.17 -17.49
N ARG A 203 13.19 14.67 -18.31
CA ARG A 203 12.72 16.07 -18.25
C ARG A 203 12.13 16.41 -16.88
N LEU A 204 11.37 15.50 -16.27
CA LEU A 204 10.84 15.71 -14.91
C LEU A 204 11.94 15.58 -13.85
N TYR A 205 12.71 14.49 -13.91
CA TYR A 205 13.76 14.19 -12.94
C TYR A 205 14.84 15.29 -12.85
N ASP A 206 15.32 15.78 -13.99
CA ASP A 206 16.37 16.79 -14.07
C ASP A 206 15.89 18.18 -13.65
N ALA A 207 14.59 18.47 -13.82
CA ALA A 207 14.02 19.77 -13.50
C ALA A 207 13.84 20.01 -12.00
N ASP A 208 13.79 18.95 -11.19
CA ASP A 208 13.44 19.07 -9.79
C ASP A 208 13.99 17.92 -8.94
N PRO A 209 14.81 18.21 -7.91
CA PRO A 209 15.39 17.19 -7.04
C PRO A 209 14.38 16.39 -6.22
N ALA A 210 13.15 16.87 -6.03
CA ALA A 210 12.11 16.16 -5.30
C ALA A 210 11.39 15.09 -6.15
N LEU A 211 11.53 15.14 -7.49
CA LEU A 211 10.89 14.19 -8.39
C LEU A 211 11.76 12.93 -8.51
N ARG A 212 11.59 12.00 -7.57
CA ARG A 212 12.43 10.79 -7.44
C ARG A 212 11.66 9.47 -7.44
N TYR A 213 10.36 9.45 -7.22
CA TYR A 213 9.58 8.22 -7.16
C TYR A 213 9.04 7.88 -8.55
N ILE A 214 9.51 6.75 -9.10
CA ILE A 214 9.21 6.33 -10.47
C ILE A 214 8.63 4.91 -10.46
N GLU A 215 7.38 4.76 -10.89
CA GLU A 215 6.75 3.47 -11.18
C GLU A 215 7.16 3.03 -12.59
N LEU A 216 7.63 1.80 -12.72
CA LEU A 216 8.02 1.24 -14.02
C LEU A 216 6.87 0.39 -14.58
N HIS A 217 6.22 0.91 -15.62
CA HIS A 217 5.11 0.27 -16.33
C HIS A 217 3.78 0.25 -15.54
N ASN A 218 2.79 -0.49 -16.04
CA ASN A 218 1.45 -0.62 -15.46
C ASN A 218 0.93 -2.05 -15.63
N GLU A 219 0.24 -2.59 -14.61
CA GLU A 219 -0.54 -3.84 -14.64
C GLU A 219 0.02 -4.94 -15.55
N PRO A 220 1.27 -5.39 -15.34
CA PRO A 220 1.97 -6.28 -16.27
C PRO A 220 1.33 -7.67 -16.40
N ASN A 221 0.35 -8.01 -15.57
CA ASN A 221 -0.43 -9.23 -15.68
C ASN A 221 -1.65 -9.10 -16.63
N LEU A 222 -1.80 -7.98 -17.35
CA LEU A 222 -2.80 -7.77 -18.38
C LEU A 222 -2.23 -7.90 -19.79
N ARG A 223 -3.02 -8.51 -20.69
CA ARG A 223 -2.66 -8.70 -22.10
C ARG A 223 -2.38 -7.37 -22.82
N GLY A 224 -3.23 -6.37 -22.59
CA GLY A 224 -3.07 -5.03 -23.15
C GLY A 224 -1.83 -4.28 -22.64
N GLU A 225 -1.21 -4.80 -21.57
CA GLU A 225 0.00 -4.27 -20.94
C GLU A 225 1.22 -5.17 -21.16
N GLY A 226 1.13 -6.15 -22.06
CA GLY A 226 2.28 -6.96 -22.49
C GLY A 226 2.23 -8.44 -22.09
N PHE A 227 1.33 -8.85 -21.20
CA PHE A 227 1.19 -10.26 -20.84
C PHE A 227 0.82 -11.13 -22.06
N GLY A 228 1.56 -12.23 -22.25
CA GLY A 228 1.40 -13.15 -23.36
C GLY A 228 2.09 -12.70 -24.66
N ALA A 229 2.67 -11.50 -24.70
CA ALA A 229 3.42 -10.98 -25.84
C ALA A 229 4.87 -10.68 -25.47
N SER A 230 5.09 -9.73 -24.55
CA SER A 230 6.44 -9.32 -24.12
C SER A 230 7.02 -10.25 -23.05
N TRP A 231 6.15 -10.92 -22.28
CA TRP A 231 6.51 -11.95 -21.32
C TRP A 231 5.37 -12.96 -21.21
N ARG A 232 5.70 -14.20 -20.83
CA ARG A 232 4.74 -15.31 -20.71
C ARG A 232 4.19 -15.49 -19.31
N ASP A 233 4.88 -15.00 -18.30
CA ASP A 233 4.55 -15.18 -16.90
C ASP A 233 5.21 -14.10 -16.03
N GLY A 234 5.01 -14.15 -14.71
CA GLY A 234 5.59 -13.16 -13.80
C GLY A 234 7.12 -13.23 -13.70
N ARG A 235 7.73 -14.38 -14.03
CA ARG A 235 9.18 -14.53 -13.97
C ARG A 235 9.85 -13.77 -15.11
N GLU A 236 9.36 -13.96 -16.33
CA GLU A 236 9.87 -13.23 -17.50
C GLU A 236 9.61 -11.73 -17.38
N PHE A 237 8.46 -11.33 -16.84
CA PHE A 237 8.25 -9.92 -16.50
C PHE A 237 9.26 -9.42 -15.46
N GLY A 238 9.57 -10.21 -14.43
CA GLY A 238 10.56 -9.86 -13.42
C GLY A 238 11.95 -9.60 -14.03
N GLU A 239 12.38 -10.45 -14.97
CA GLU A 239 13.63 -10.29 -15.72
C GLU A 239 13.60 -9.02 -16.58
N TRP A 240 12.49 -8.77 -17.28
CA TRP A 240 12.24 -7.55 -18.04
C TRP A 240 12.30 -6.30 -17.16
N PHE A 241 11.62 -6.32 -16.00
CA PHE A 241 11.55 -5.23 -15.05
C PHE A 241 12.93 -4.85 -14.50
N LEU A 242 13.72 -5.84 -14.09
CA LEU A 242 15.07 -5.59 -13.58
C LEU A 242 15.95 -4.95 -14.65
N ARG A 243 15.82 -5.38 -15.90
CA ARG A 243 16.56 -4.78 -17.01
C ARG A 243 16.17 -3.31 -17.24
N VAL A 244 14.88 -2.99 -17.23
CA VAL A 244 14.39 -1.60 -17.32
C VAL A 244 14.89 -0.77 -16.13
N ARG A 245 14.76 -1.29 -14.91
CA ARG A 245 15.24 -0.65 -13.68
C ARG A 245 16.72 -0.32 -13.78
N ASP A 246 17.55 -1.25 -14.27
CA ASP A 246 18.99 -1.05 -14.36
C ASP A 246 19.38 0.02 -15.39
N LEU A 247 18.67 0.08 -16.53
CA LEU A 247 18.83 1.15 -17.52
C LEU A 247 18.50 2.52 -16.92
N TYR A 248 17.36 2.61 -16.22
CA TYR A 248 16.96 3.83 -15.53
C TYR A 248 17.92 4.21 -14.41
N ARG A 249 18.33 3.27 -13.55
CA ARG A 249 19.22 3.51 -12.41
C ARG A 249 20.62 3.95 -12.85
N ALA A 250 21.11 3.48 -14.00
CA ALA A 250 22.35 3.97 -14.59
C ALA A 250 22.30 5.47 -14.93
N ARG A 251 21.13 6.00 -15.31
CA ARG A 251 20.94 7.43 -15.56
C ARG A 251 20.54 8.23 -14.32
N PHE A 252 19.70 7.66 -13.47
CA PHE A 252 19.02 8.32 -12.36
C PHE A 252 19.34 7.60 -11.04
N PRO A 253 20.60 7.66 -10.55
CA PRO A 253 21.03 6.87 -9.40
C PRO A 253 20.30 7.23 -8.09
N GLU A 254 19.72 8.43 -8.00
CA GLU A 254 18.97 8.86 -6.81
C GLU A 254 17.48 8.49 -6.86
N ALA A 255 16.97 8.02 -8.01
CA ALA A 255 15.56 7.67 -8.14
C ALA A 255 15.21 6.43 -7.32
N LYS A 256 13.94 6.37 -6.91
CA LYS A 256 13.30 5.26 -6.19
C LYS A 256 12.35 4.55 -7.15
N PHE A 257 12.74 3.36 -7.60
CA PHE A 257 12.01 2.60 -8.60
C PHE A 257 11.02 1.63 -7.97
N GLY A 258 9.76 1.76 -8.37
CA GLY A 258 8.66 0.94 -7.89
C GLY A 258 8.34 -0.22 -8.81
N PHE A 259 8.11 -1.39 -8.21
CA PHE A 259 7.40 -2.48 -8.89
C PHE A 259 5.95 -2.03 -9.15
N PRO A 260 5.40 -2.18 -10.37
CA PRO A 260 4.08 -1.65 -10.69
C PRO A 260 2.96 -2.43 -9.98
N GLY A 261 1.81 -1.77 -9.78
CA GLY A 261 0.61 -2.46 -9.32
C GLY A 261 0.13 -3.49 -10.34
N LEU A 262 -0.34 -4.64 -9.87
CA LEU A 262 -0.97 -5.68 -10.67
C LEU A 262 -2.48 -5.46 -10.74
N SER A 263 -3.11 -5.79 -11.87
CA SER A 263 -4.57 -5.88 -11.93
C SER A 263 -5.04 -7.00 -11.00
N PRO A 264 -5.86 -6.73 -9.98
CA PRO A 264 -6.14 -7.70 -8.93
C PRO A 264 -7.09 -8.82 -9.39
N GLY A 265 -7.02 -9.94 -8.69
CA GLY A 265 -7.93 -11.07 -8.84
C GLY A 265 -7.38 -12.24 -9.65
N ALA A 266 -8.25 -13.24 -9.83
CA ALA A 266 -7.95 -14.47 -10.55
C ALA A 266 -7.80 -14.25 -12.07
N SER A 267 -7.24 -15.24 -12.74
CA SER A 267 -7.17 -15.28 -14.21
C SER A 267 -8.54 -15.02 -14.84
N SER A 268 -8.57 -14.18 -15.87
CA SER A 268 -9.77 -13.83 -16.63
C SER A 268 -9.44 -13.78 -18.10
N GLU A 269 -9.97 -14.71 -18.89
CA GLU A 269 -9.77 -14.73 -20.33
C GLU A 269 -10.42 -13.51 -21.00
N ALA A 270 -11.65 -13.17 -20.59
CA ALA A 270 -12.38 -12.02 -21.11
C ALA A 270 -11.69 -10.69 -20.77
N GLY A 271 -11.08 -10.60 -19.58
CA GLY A 271 -10.31 -9.43 -19.15
C GLY A 271 -8.84 -9.46 -19.58
N GLY A 272 -8.39 -10.52 -20.26
CA GLY A 272 -6.98 -10.70 -20.63
C GLY A 272 -6.02 -10.72 -19.43
N ARG A 273 -6.48 -11.12 -18.25
CA ARG A 273 -5.72 -11.06 -16.99
C ARG A 273 -5.16 -12.42 -16.62
N PHE A 274 -3.88 -12.45 -16.24
CA PHE A 274 -3.27 -13.57 -15.52
C PHE A 274 -3.44 -13.38 -14.01
N ASP A 275 -3.64 -14.48 -13.28
CA ASP A 275 -3.82 -14.49 -11.83
C ASP A 275 -2.73 -13.67 -11.12
N SER A 276 -3.16 -12.64 -10.40
CA SER A 276 -2.27 -11.66 -9.76
C SER A 276 -1.37 -12.27 -8.69
N GLU A 277 -1.86 -13.25 -7.92
CA GLU A 277 -1.07 -13.88 -6.85
C GLU A 277 -0.01 -14.82 -7.42
N VAL A 278 -0.36 -15.58 -8.47
CA VAL A 278 0.59 -16.43 -9.19
C VAL A 278 1.63 -15.58 -9.91
N PHE A 279 1.21 -14.49 -10.57
CA PHE A 279 2.11 -13.57 -11.24
C PHE A 279 3.12 -12.97 -10.26
N LEU A 280 2.63 -12.42 -9.15
CA LEU A 280 3.47 -11.83 -8.10
C LEU A 280 4.44 -12.87 -7.52
N ALA A 281 4.00 -14.12 -7.38
CA ALA A 281 4.87 -15.18 -6.88
C ALA A 281 6.02 -15.53 -7.82
N GLN A 282 5.77 -15.50 -9.12
CA GLN A 282 6.81 -15.72 -10.12
C GLN A 282 7.75 -14.50 -10.25
N ALA A 283 7.22 -13.29 -10.04
CA ALA A 283 7.96 -12.02 -10.12
C ALA A 283 8.63 -11.61 -8.79
N GLU A 284 8.50 -12.39 -7.72
CA GLU A 284 8.87 -11.96 -6.36
C GLU A 284 10.33 -11.50 -6.25
N PHE A 285 11.25 -12.20 -6.92
CA PHE A 285 12.67 -11.84 -6.91
C PHE A 285 12.91 -10.42 -7.43
N ALA A 286 12.15 -9.98 -8.44
CA ALA A 286 12.23 -8.64 -9.00
C ALA A 286 11.53 -7.60 -8.12
N ALA A 287 10.40 -7.96 -7.49
CA ALA A 287 9.71 -7.09 -6.54
C ALA A 287 10.56 -6.79 -5.30
N ARG A 288 11.34 -7.78 -4.80
CA ARG A 288 12.29 -7.58 -3.68
C ARG A 288 13.42 -6.61 -4.01
N GLU A 289 13.75 -6.51 -5.28
CA GLU A 289 14.80 -5.66 -5.84
C GLU A 289 14.33 -4.22 -6.16
N ALA A 290 13.03 -3.96 -6.08
CA ALA A 290 12.46 -2.62 -6.17
C ALA A 290 12.66 -1.82 -4.86
N ASP A 291 12.68 -0.49 -4.97
CA ASP A 291 12.78 0.41 -3.81
C ASP A 291 11.45 0.47 -3.04
N TRP A 292 10.33 0.29 -3.73
CA TRP A 292 8.97 0.25 -3.19
C TRP A 292 8.06 -0.61 -4.10
N ILE A 293 6.85 -0.93 -3.65
CA ILE A 293 5.91 -1.77 -4.40
C ILE A 293 4.56 -1.08 -4.58
N GLY A 294 4.07 -1.05 -5.81
CA GLY A 294 2.75 -0.59 -6.19
C GLY A 294 1.70 -1.66 -5.99
N VAL A 295 0.50 -1.26 -5.59
CA VAL A 295 -0.67 -2.11 -5.37
C VAL A 295 -1.88 -1.46 -6.00
N HIS A 296 -2.68 -2.20 -6.76
CA HIS A 296 -3.99 -1.74 -7.20
C HIS A 296 -5.08 -2.38 -6.34
N ALA A 297 -6.10 -1.60 -6.00
CA ALA A 297 -7.19 -2.03 -5.12
C ALA A 297 -8.53 -1.51 -5.65
N TYR A 298 -9.40 -2.41 -6.09
CA TYR A 298 -10.75 -2.04 -6.55
C TYR A 298 -11.78 -2.81 -5.75
N TRP A 299 -12.97 -2.24 -5.64
CA TRP A 299 -14.13 -2.86 -5.00
C TRP A 299 -15.40 -2.36 -5.67
N VAL A 300 -16.51 -3.09 -5.56
CA VAL A 300 -17.79 -2.67 -6.16
C VAL A 300 -18.88 -2.43 -5.12
N ASN A 301 -18.69 -2.84 -3.88
CA ASN A 301 -19.65 -2.64 -2.79
C ASN A 301 -18.97 -2.38 -1.43
N GLU A 302 -19.76 -2.06 -0.42
CA GLU A 302 -19.26 -1.69 0.91
C GLU A 302 -18.50 -2.81 1.62
N ARG A 303 -18.90 -4.07 1.40
CA ARG A 303 -18.24 -5.23 2.03
C ARG A 303 -16.82 -5.40 1.50
N GLU A 304 -16.63 -5.16 0.21
CA GLU A 304 -15.34 -5.34 -0.47
C GLU A 304 -14.33 -4.22 -0.18
N LEU A 305 -14.79 -3.06 0.33
CA LEU A 305 -13.92 -1.93 0.67
C LEU A 305 -12.77 -2.32 1.63
N ALA A 306 -13.07 -3.19 2.60
CA ALA A 306 -12.11 -3.68 3.59
C ALA A 306 -11.72 -5.16 3.37
N ASP A 307 -12.12 -5.75 2.25
CA ASP A 307 -11.77 -7.13 1.90
C ASP A 307 -10.31 -7.19 1.42
N GLU A 308 -9.55 -8.15 1.94
CA GLU A 308 -8.13 -8.31 1.62
C GLU A 308 -7.85 -8.72 0.17
N ARG A 309 -8.88 -9.09 -0.59
CA ARG A 309 -8.80 -9.39 -2.02
C ARG A 309 -9.15 -8.24 -2.92
N GLU A 310 -9.83 -7.26 -2.37
CA GLU A 310 -10.37 -6.13 -3.10
C GLU A 310 -9.76 -4.85 -2.53
N GLY A 311 -10.51 -4.07 -1.75
CA GLY A 311 -10.05 -2.76 -1.26
C GLY A 311 -8.81 -2.84 -0.37
N PHE A 312 -8.68 -3.84 0.50
CA PHE A 312 -7.50 -4.00 1.38
C PHE A 312 -6.45 -4.97 0.80
N GLY A 313 -6.41 -5.10 -0.52
CA GLY A 313 -5.42 -5.91 -1.27
C GLY A 313 -3.96 -5.73 -0.82
N PHE A 314 -3.61 -4.55 -0.29
CA PHE A 314 -2.27 -4.26 0.21
C PHE A 314 -1.82 -5.16 1.37
N VAL A 315 -2.74 -5.77 2.14
CA VAL A 315 -2.39 -6.61 3.29
C VAL A 315 -1.54 -7.81 2.84
N ARG A 316 -1.91 -8.46 1.73
CA ARG A 316 -1.11 -9.57 1.17
C ARG A 316 0.30 -9.14 0.75
N TYR A 317 0.41 -7.95 0.17
CA TYR A 317 1.71 -7.39 -0.20
C TYR A 317 2.54 -7.08 1.04
N ARG A 318 1.93 -6.54 2.10
CA ARG A 318 2.60 -6.30 3.38
C ARG A 318 3.13 -7.60 3.99
N ASN A 319 2.37 -8.69 3.93
CA ASN A 319 2.81 -9.98 4.49
C ASN A 319 3.97 -10.58 3.70
N ARG A 320 3.97 -10.40 2.38
CA ARG A 320 5.03 -10.88 1.50
C ARG A 320 6.30 -10.03 1.55
N PHE A 321 6.14 -8.72 1.72
CA PHE A 321 7.18 -7.70 1.71
C PHE A 321 7.09 -6.81 2.96
N PRO A 322 7.38 -7.36 4.15
CA PRO A 322 7.19 -6.68 5.43
C PRO A 322 8.11 -5.47 5.62
N ASP A 323 9.15 -5.31 4.80
CA ASP A 323 10.17 -4.28 4.83
C ASP A 323 10.07 -3.27 3.68
N LYS A 324 9.08 -3.43 2.79
CA LYS A 324 8.92 -2.53 1.63
C LYS A 324 7.91 -1.43 1.89
N LEU A 325 8.25 -0.22 1.47
CA LEU A 325 7.26 0.85 1.32
C LEU A 325 6.26 0.41 0.25
N LEU A 326 4.97 0.49 0.55
CA LEU A 326 3.90 0.21 -0.40
C LEU A 326 3.21 1.51 -0.79
N PHE A 327 2.88 1.64 -2.07
CA PHE A 327 1.93 2.65 -2.54
C PHE A 327 0.72 1.94 -3.11
N ILE A 328 -0.48 2.34 -2.72
CA ILE A 328 -1.69 1.93 -3.45
C ILE A 328 -1.74 2.82 -4.68
N THR A 329 -1.06 2.37 -5.73
CA THR A 329 -0.78 3.13 -6.94
C THR A 329 -2.02 3.33 -7.79
N GLU A 330 -3.10 2.61 -7.52
CA GLU A 330 -4.42 2.85 -8.08
C GLU A 330 -5.50 2.28 -7.16
N PHE A 331 -6.59 3.01 -6.95
CA PHE A 331 -7.79 2.43 -6.35
C PHE A 331 -9.08 3.06 -6.86
N GLY A 332 -10.20 2.36 -6.69
CA GLY A 332 -11.51 2.96 -6.86
C GLY A 332 -12.69 2.00 -6.88
N ASN A 333 -13.88 2.58 -6.99
CA ASN A 333 -15.13 1.86 -7.19
C ASN A 333 -15.85 2.35 -8.46
N PRO A 334 -15.90 1.53 -9.54
CA PRO A 334 -16.47 1.96 -10.81
C PRO A 334 -17.97 1.72 -10.96
N GLU A 335 -18.63 1.07 -9.99
CA GLU A 335 -20.02 0.61 -10.14
C GLU A 335 -21.02 1.44 -9.32
N GLN A 336 -20.56 2.13 -8.29
CA GLN A 336 -21.44 2.88 -7.39
C GLN A 336 -21.69 4.33 -7.85
N PRO A 337 -22.83 4.94 -7.47
CA PRO A 337 -23.07 6.37 -7.65
C PRO A 337 -21.98 7.24 -7.00
N LYS A 338 -21.65 8.38 -7.61
CA LYS A 338 -20.51 9.24 -7.21
C LYS A 338 -20.56 9.71 -5.75
N ASN A 339 -21.75 9.99 -5.22
CA ASN A 339 -21.92 10.34 -3.81
C ASN A 339 -21.57 9.19 -2.86
N VAL A 340 -21.87 7.94 -3.24
CA VAL A 340 -21.48 6.74 -2.47
C VAL A 340 -19.96 6.53 -2.56
N VAL A 341 -19.41 6.66 -3.77
CA VAL A 341 -17.96 6.56 -4.01
C VAL A 341 -17.18 7.58 -3.17
N ALA A 342 -17.66 8.82 -3.10
CA ALA A 342 -17.00 9.88 -2.34
C ALA A 342 -16.89 9.55 -0.84
N GLU A 343 -17.98 9.05 -0.25
CA GLU A 343 -18.00 8.60 1.15
C GLU A 343 -17.11 7.38 1.38
N GLN A 344 -17.07 6.43 0.43
CA GLN A 344 -16.15 5.30 0.48
C GLN A 344 -14.70 5.76 0.45
N TYR A 345 -14.35 6.73 -0.39
CA TYR A 345 -13.00 7.28 -0.50
C TYR A 345 -12.57 7.96 0.80
N VAL A 346 -13.46 8.69 1.48
CA VAL A 346 -13.18 9.27 2.81
C VAL A 346 -12.82 8.16 3.81
N ARG A 347 -13.65 7.11 3.90
CA ARG A 347 -13.39 5.97 4.82
C ARG A 347 -12.08 5.27 4.47
N TYR A 348 -11.84 5.03 3.19
CA TYR A 348 -10.64 4.37 2.69
C TYR A 348 -9.38 5.15 3.05
N TYR A 349 -9.30 6.45 2.72
CA TYR A 349 -8.16 7.28 3.09
C TYR A 349 -7.93 7.32 4.60
N ASN A 350 -8.98 7.49 5.40
CA ASN A 350 -8.85 7.58 6.86
C ASN A 350 -8.32 6.28 7.47
N ALA A 351 -8.72 5.13 6.92
CA ALA A 351 -8.19 3.83 7.34
C ALA A 351 -6.70 3.71 6.98
N LEU A 352 -6.33 3.98 5.72
CA LEU A 352 -4.95 3.80 5.24
C LEU A 352 -3.94 4.72 5.89
N ARG A 353 -4.35 5.92 6.31
CA ARG A 353 -3.48 6.87 7.04
C ARG A 353 -2.90 6.30 8.34
N ARG A 354 -3.57 5.29 8.91
CA ARG A 354 -3.18 4.64 10.17
C ARG A 354 -2.33 3.38 9.96
N VAL A 355 -2.03 3.04 8.71
CA VAL A 355 -1.28 1.82 8.36
C VAL A 355 0.21 2.18 8.14
N PRO A 356 1.13 1.67 8.98
CA PRO A 356 2.55 1.89 8.79
C PRO A 356 3.07 1.32 7.46
N GLY A 357 4.00 2.05 6.86
CA GLY A 357 4.67 1.65 5.62
C GLY A 357 3.81 1.75 4.36
N LEU A 358 2.64 2.39 4.43
CA LEU A 358 1.94 2.89 3.24
C LEU A 358 2.38 4.33 2.96
N GLY A 359 2.90 4.58 1.76
CA GLY A 359 3.36 5.90 1.33
C GLY A 359 2.22 6.81 0.89
N GLY A 360 1.22 6.24 0.22
CA GLY A 360 0.04 6.95 -0.26
C GLY A 360 -0.89 6.04 -1.04
N ALA A 361 -2.12 6.51 -1.25
CA ALA A 361 -3.11 5.82 -2.05
C ALA A 361 -3.66 6.78 -3.10
N PHE A 362 -3.73 6.35 -4.36
CA PHE A 362 -4.10 7.22 -5.47
C PHE A 362 -5.41 6.77 -6.09
N ALA A 363 -6.48 7.54 -5.90
CA ALA A 363 -7.74 7.25 -6.56
C ALA A 363 -7.59 7.39 -8.09
N TYR A 364 -8.18 6.48 -8.85
CA TYR A 364 -8.34 6.62 -10.30
C TYR A 364 -9.69 7.27 -10.59
N VAL A 365 -9.81 8.45 -11.21
CA VAL A 365 -8.80 9.37 -11.80
C VAL A 365 -9.35 10.79 -11.70
N VAL A 366 -8.54 11.85 -11.78
CA VAL A 366 -9.09 13.23 -11.80
C VAL A 366 -9.98 13.47 -13.03
N SER A 367 -9.50 13.12 -14.23
CA SER A 367 -10.21 13.29 -15.50
C SER A 367 -9.68 12.36 -16.60
N THR A 368 -10.47 12.19 -17.65
CA THR A 368 -10.17 11.38 -18.85
C THR A 368 -11.07 11.82 -20.01
N SER A 369 -10.56 11.83 -21.25
CA SER A 369 -11.41 12.06 -22.44
C SER A 369 -12.25 10.85 -22.84
N SER A 370 -11.98 9.67 -22.25
CA SER A 370 -12.76 8.47 -22.53
C SER A 370 -14.19 8.60 -22.03
N THR A 371 -15.16 8.55 -22.95
CA THR A 371 -16.60 8.61 -22.63
C THR A 371 -17.09 7.38 -21.87
N VAL A 372 -16.30 6.31 -21.82
CA VAL A 372 -16.60 5.08 -21.07
C VAL A 372 -16.00 5.15 -19.67
N GLU A 373 -14.77 5.63 -19.53
CA GLU A 373 -14.11 5.70 -18.23
C GLU A 373 -14.56 6.91 -17.41
N SER A 374 -14.84 8.05 -18.05
CA SER A 374 -15.18 9.29 -17.36
C SER A 374 -16.36 9.13 -16.40
N PRO A 375 -17.54 8.59 -16.82
CA PRO A 375 -18.66 8.38 -15.91
C PRO A 375 -18.33 7.39 -14.77
N ARG A 376 -17.45 6.42 -14.99
CA ARG A 376 -17.12 5.37 -14.03
C ARG A 376 -16.13 5.85 -12.98
N TRP A 377 -15.05 6.49 -13.40
CA TRP A 377 -13.87 6.73 -12.57
C TRP A 377 -13.62 8.19 -12.24
N ALA A 378 -13.89 9.10 -13.19
CA ALA A 378 -13.41 10.47 -13.07
C ALA A 378 -14.06 11.26 -11.92
N TRP A 379 -13.29 12.19 -11.34
CA TRP A 379 -13.75 13.13 -10.31
C TRP A 379 -14.31 14.41 -10.90
N ARG A 380 -14.02 14.68 -12.17
CA ARG A 380 -14.69 15.69 -12.98
C ARG A 380 -14.96 15.18 -14.39
N ASP A 381 -15.91 15.82 -15.06
CA ASP A 381 -16.16 15.58 -16.48
C ASP A 381 -15.29 16.47 -17.39
N GLU A 382 -15.43 16.28 -18.70
CA GLU A 382 -14.72 17.04 -19.72
C GLU A 382 -15.21 18.49 -19.87
N SER A 383 -16.36 18.86 -19.27
CA SER A 383 -16.77 20.26 -19.16
C SER A 383 -16.03 21.02 -18.05
N GLY A 384 -15.29 20.29 -17.21
CA GLY A 384 -14.57 20.83 -16.05
C GLY A 384 -15.37 20.78 -14.76
N ALA A 385 -16.58 20.20 -14.77
CA ALA A 385 -17.45 20.16 -13.60
C ALA A 385 -17.09 18.99 -12.67
N ASP A 386 -17.02 19.28 -11.37
CA ASP A 386 -16.90 18.26 -10.32
C ASP A 386 -18.13 17.36 -10.31
N VAL A 387 -17.93 16.04 -10.21
CA VAL A 387 -19.04 15.08 -10.12
C VAL A 387 -19.47 14.79 -8.68
N GLY A 388 -18.98 15.58 -7.72
CA GLY A 388 -19.37 15.54 -6.31
C GLY A 388 -18.45 14.73 -5.41
N ILE A 389 -17.22 14.41 -5.85
CA ILE A 389 -16.26 13.65 -5.04
C ILE A 389 -15.34 14.60 -4.26
N ALA A 390 -14.86 15.68 -4.88
CA ALA A 390 -13.75 16.46 -4.33
C ALA A 390 -14.10 17.11 -3.00
N ASP A 391 -15.29 17.73 -2.90
CA ASP A 391 -15.73 18.43 -1.68
C ASP A 391 -15.92 17.48 -0.50
N ILE A 392 -16.44 16.27 -0.74
CA ILE A 392 -16.65 15.27 0.32
C ILE A 392 -15.30 14.75 0.81
N VAL A 393 -14.40 14.39 -0.11
CA VAL A 393 -13.04 13.96 0.25
C VAL A 393 -12.28 15.06 0.98
N GLY A 394 -12.45 16.33 0.58
CA GLY A 394 -11.83 17.49 1.21
C GLY A 394 -12.24 17.73 2.67
N ARG A 395 -13.40 17.22 3.08
CA ARG A 395 -13.94 17.36 4.46
C ARG A 395 -13.47 16.26 5.41
N ARG A 396 -12.68 15.30 4.95
CA ARG A 396 -12.08 14.27 5.81
C ARG A 396 -11.27 14.90 6.97
N GLU A 397 -11.27 14.23 8.10
CA GLU A 397 -10.58 14.64 9.34
C GLU A 397 -9.10 14.28 9.36
#